data_AF-A0A327JBP6-F1
#
_entry.id   AF-A0A327JBP6-F1
#
_cell.length_a   1.000
_cell.length_b   1.000
_cell.length_c   1.000
_cell.angle_alpha   90.00
_cell.angle_beta   90.00
_cell.angle_gamma   90.00
#
_symmetry.space_group_name_H-M   'P 1'
#
loop_
_entity.id
_entity.type
_entity.pdbx_description
1 polymer ?
#
loop_
_entity_poly.entity_id
_entity_poly.type
_entity_poly.pdbx_seq_one_letter_code
_entity_poly.pdbx_strand_id
1 'polypeptide(L)' 'MFVCKNCKSIDNFELMFSPDYRGSKKFERIYNSKNEIEITVDGYTFIPDLNFMNEHAVCKYCGQIYMWDYA' A
#
# COMPACT_ATOMS: atom_id res chain seq x y z
N MET A 1 -1.42 0.51 12.19
CA MET A 1 -2.11 -0.78 11.99
C MET A 1 -3.40 -0.52 11.26
N PHE A 2 -3.68 -1.32 10.25
CA PHE A 2 -4.64 -1.03 9.19
C PHE A 2 -5.78 -2.06 9.28
N VAL A 3 -7.05 -1.64 9.40
CA VAL A 3 -8.18 -2.55 9.66
C VAL A 3 -9.09 -2.69 8.45
N CYS A 4 -9.35 -3.93 8.01
CA CYS A 4 -10.32 -4.20 6.95
C CYS A 4 -11.76 -3.95 7.44
N LYS A 5 -12.52 -3.06 6.80
CA LYS A 5 -13.94 -2.86 7.16
C LYS A 5 -14.81 -4.10 6.94
N ASN A 6 -14.44 -4.96 5.97
CA ASN A 6 -15.18 -6.17 5.62
C ASN A 6 -14.88 -7.34 6.58
N CYS A 7 -13.63 -7.81 6.64
CA CYS A 7 -13.26 -8.99 7.45
C CYS A 7 -12.68 -8.67 8.81
N LYS A 8 -12.57 -7.38 9.18
CA LYS A 8 -12.03 -6.90 10.47
C LYS A 8 -10.60 -7.33 10.79
N SER A 9 -9.89 -7.92 9.82
CA SER A 9 -8.48 -8.28 9.99
C SER A 9 -7.64 -7.03 10.10
N ILE A 10 -6.61 -7.12 10.94
CA ILE A 10 -5.61 -6.08 11.12
C ILE A 10 -4.37 -6.49 10.33
N ASP A 11 -3.87 -5.58 9.52
CA ASP A 11 -2.66 -5.80 8.75
C ASP A 11 -1.66 -4.67 8.93
N ASN A 12 -0.42 -4.97 8.57
CA ASN A 12 0.58 -3.96 8.28
C ASN A 12 0.47 -3.63 6.79
N PHE A 13 0.77 -2.38 6.42
CA PHE A 13 0.77 -1.99 5.02
C PHE A 13 1.87 -2.75 4.28
N GLU A 14 1.45 -3.52 3.27
CA GLU A 14 2.31 -4.20 2.31
C GLU A 14 1.84 -3.84 0.91
N LEU A 15 2.78 -3.64 -0.01
CA LEU A 15 2.46 -3.46 -1.43
C LEU A 15 2.28 -4.83 -2.07
N MET A 16 1.24 -4.96 -2.88
CA MET A 16 1.04 -6.11 -3.75
C MET A 16 1.23 -5.70 -5.19
N PHE A 17 2.01 -6.48 -5.94
CA PHE A 17 2.07 -6.33 -7.38
C PHE A 17 0.82 -6.97 -8.00
N SER A 18 0.18 -6.26 -8.92
CA SER A 18 -0.90 -6.83 -9.71
C SER A 18 -0.41 -8.07 -10.49
N PRO A 19 -1.24 -9.12 -10.67
CA PRO A 19 -0.84 -10.31 -11.42
C PRO A 19 -0.41 -10.02 -12.88
N ASP A 20 -0.94 -8.95 -13.47
CA ASP A 20 -0.61 -8.48 -14.82
C ASP A 20 0.57 -7.50 -14.87
N TYR A 21 1.18 -7.18 -13.72
CA TYR A 21 2.33 -6.28 -13.65
C TYR A 21 3.56 -6.88 -14.36
N ARG A 22 4.03 -6.19 -15.41
CA ARG A 22 5.13 -6.67 -16.27
C ARG A 22 6.49 -6.03 -16.00
N GLY A 23 6.59 -5.13 -15.03
CA GLY A 23 7.86 -4.50 -14.64
C GLY A 23 8.81 -5.47 -13.92
N SER A 24 10.03 -5.02 -13.64
CA SER A 24 11.05 -5.83 -12.96
C SER A 24 10.77 -6.09 -11.48
N LYS A 25 9.73 -5.47 -10.91
CA LYS A 25 9.33 -5.60 -9.49
C LYS A 25 10.47 -5.18 -8.55
N LYS A 26 11.33 -4.27 -8.99
CA LYS A 26 12.35 -3.66 -8.15
C LYS A 26 11.67 -2.71 -7.20
N PHE A 27 11.82 -2.98 -5.91
CA PHE A 27 11.14 -2.28 -4.84
C PHE A 27 12.16 -1.69 -3.86
N GLU A 28 12.02 -0.41 -3.59
CA GLU A 28 12.77 0.30 -2.57
C GLU A 28 11.82 1.10 -1.67
N ARG A 29 12.10 1.11 -0.37
CA ARG A 29 11.36 1.86 0.63
C ARG A 29 12.31 2.61 1.53
N ILE A 30 12.19 3.93 1.57
CA ILE A 30 13.00 4.81 2.41
C ILE A 30 12.11 5.78 3.18
N TYR A 31 12.67 6.41 4.21
CA TYR A 31 12.07 7.59 4.82
C TYR A 31 12.74 8.83 4.24
N ASN A 32 11.96 9.73 3.66
CA ASN A 32 12.49 10.96 3.10
C ASN A 32 12.83 11.98 4.21
N SER A 33 13.36 13.16 3.84
CA SER A 33 13.74 14.21 4.80
C SER A 33 12.56 14.77 5.62
N LYS A 34 11.32 14.49 5.24
CA LYS A 34 10.10 14.87 5.95
C LYS A 34 9.55 13.74 6.83
N ASN A 35 10.29 12.64 6.95
CA ASN A 35 9.89 11.43 7.68
C ASN A 35 8.65 10.73 7.08
N GLU A 36 8.39 10.95 5.78
CA GLU A 36 7.34 10.26 5.02
C GLU A 36 7.91 8.96 4.43
N ILE A 37 7.07 7.94 4.30
CA ILE A 37 7.44 6.71 3.60
C ILE A 37 7.46 7.02 2.11
N GLU A 38 8.59 6.82 1.46
CA GLU A 38 8.75 6.96 0.03
C GLU A 38 8.98 5.57 -0.57
N ILE A 39 8.16 5.22 -1.57
CA ILE A 39 8.22 3.93 -2.26
C ILE A 39 8.66 4.18 -3.68
N THR A 40 9.67 3.43 -4.12
CA THR A 40 10.06 3.36 -5.52
C THR A 40 9.81 1.97 -6.07
N VAL A 41 9.07 1.91 -7.18
CA VAL A 41 8.79 0.68 -7.93
C VAL A 41 9.24 0.87 -9.37
N ASP A 42 10.23 0.08 -9.79
CA ASP A 42 10.79 0.12 -11.15
C ASP A 42 11.14 1.54 -11.66
N GLY A 43 11.62 2.40 -10.75
CA GLY A 43 12.02 3.79 -11.04
C GLY A 43 10.90 4.82 -10.91
N TYR A 44 9.66 4.40 -10.62
CA TYR A 44 8.55 5.30 -10.29
C TYR A 44 8.43 5.45 -8.77
N THR A 45 8.50 6.70 -8.30
CA THR A 45 8.50 7.02 -6.87
C THR A 45 7.18 7.68 -6.45
N PHE A 46 6.59 7.24 -5.35
CA PHE A 46 5.39 7.82 -4.77
C PHE A 46 5.38 7.72 -3.24
N ILE A 47 4.55 8.57 -2.62
CA ILE A 47 4.30 8.58 -1.17
C ILE A 47 2.91 7.97 -0.96
N PRO A 48 2.76 6.87 -0.20
CA PRO A 48 1.49 6.20 0.05
C PRO A 48 0.69 7.00 1.10
N ASP A 49 0.09 8.11 0.68
CA ASP A 49 -0.80 8.90 1.52
C ASP A 49 -2.17 8.21 1.73
N LEU A 50 -3.04 8.80 2.54
CA LEU A 50 -4.35 8.22 2.84
C LEU A 50 -5.22 8.03 1.57
N ASN A 51 -5.09 8.93 0.59
CA ASN A 51 -5.88 8.87 -0.64
C ASN A 51 -5.40 7.70 -1.51
N PHE A 52 -4.09 7.59 -1.73
CA PHE A 52 -3.47 6.46 -2.41
C PHE A 52 -3.90 5.14 -1.76
N MET A 53 -3.86 5.10 -0.43
CA MET A 53 -4.24 3.94 0.34
C MET A 53 -5.71 3.58 0.11
N ASN A 54 -6.63 4.55 0.13
CA ASN A 54 -8.06 4.31 -0.08
C ASN A 54 -8.40 3.85 -1.50
N GLU A 55 -7.62 4.27 -2.50
CA GLU A 55 -7.88 3.93 -3.90
C GLU A 55 -7.24 2.60 -4.32
N HIS A 56 -6.10 2.25 -3.73
CA HIS A 56 -5.23 1.20 -4.27
C HIS A 56 -4.87 0.09 -3.30
N ALA A 57 -5.10 0.26 -1.99
CA ALA A 57 -4.75 -0.79 -1.06
C ALA A 57 -5.85 -1.86 -0.98
N VAL A 58 -5.46 -3.13 -1.00
CA VAL A 58 -6.37 -4.27 -0.99
C VAL A 58 -6.07 -5.23 0.16
N CYS A 59 -7.12 -5.80 0.75
CA CYS A 59 -6.97 -6.74 1.85
C CYS A 59 -6.34 -8.04 1.40
N LYS A 60 -5.16 -8.39 1.92
CA LYS A 60 -4.49 -9.65 1.56
C LYS A 60 -5.32 -10.89 1.89
N TYR A 61 -6.27 -10.77 2.82
CA TYR A 61 -7.14 -11.87 3.26
C TYR A 61 -8.41 -12.02 2.42
N CYS A 62 -9.01 -10.93 1.95
CA CYS A 62 -10.30 -10.97 1.26
C CYS A 62 -10.36 -10.24 -0.09
N GLY A 63 -9.24 -9.66 -0.55
CA GLY A 63 -9.09 -9.00 -1.85
C GLY A 63 -9.90 -7.72 -2.05
N GLN A 64 -10.62 -7.24 -1.02
CA GLN A 64 -11.45 -6.04 -1.12
C GLN A 64 -10.59 -4.77 -0.97
N ILE A 65 -10.94 -3.72 -1.73
CA ILE A 65 -10.34 -2.39 -1.61
C ILE A 65 -10.60 -1.88 -0.18
N TYR A 66 -9.53 -1.54 0.52
CA TYR A 66 -9.60 -1.02 1.88
C TYR A 66 -10.15 0.41 1.86
N MET A 67 -11.31 0.62 2.47
CA MET A 67 -11.69 1.95 2.98
C MET A 67 -11.02 2.13 4.35
N TRP A 68 -9.94 2.91 4.43
CA TRP A 68 -9.18 3.12 5.66
C TRP A 68 -9.86 4.15 6.56
N ASP A 69 -10.00 3.80 7.84
CA ASP A 69 -10.15 4.79 8.92
C ASP A 69 -8.85 4.81 9.72
N TYR A 70 -8.43 6.00 10.16
CA TYR A 70 -7.44 6.09 11.24
C TYR A 70 -8.10 5.61 12.53
N ALA A 71 -7.41 4.73 13.28
CA ALA A 71 -7.82 4.34 14.63
C ALA A 71 -7.52 5.46 15.64
#